data_AF-A0A9E0XXG3-F1
#
_entry.id   AF-A0A9E0XXG3-F1
#
_cell.length_a   1.000
_cell.length_b   1.000
_cell.length_c   1.000
_cell.angle_alpha   90.00
_cell.angle_beta   90.00
_cell.angle_gamma   90.00
#
_symmetry.space_group_name_H-M   'P 1'
#
loop_
_entity.id
_entity.type
_entity.pdbx_description
1 polymer ?
#
loop_
_entity_poly.entity_id
_entity_poly.type
_entity_poly.pdbx_seq_one_letter_code
_entity_poly.pdbx_strand_id
1 'polypeptide(L)'
;MKTILTDYVNYNYWANKKICDLLLTLDDSVLEKDIDSSFRTIKETVYHIWGAEWIWFLRVSDSSKIEWPVKNFNGNFKEAVGLFHKASLDMINLVNEKNEKDFDADILYHNIAGQGFTNKLYEIIMHCMNHSTFHRGQIVTMLRTAGVTNLFSTDFITYYRER
;
A
#
# COMPACT_ATOMS: atom_id res chain seq x y z
N MET A 1 18.08 5.91 10.16
CA MET A 1 16.67 5.68 9.81
C MET A 1 16.42 5.84 8.32
N LYS A 2 16.99 6.85 7.66
CA LYS A 2 16.77 7.10 6.22
C LYS A 2 16.94 5.85 5.36
N THR A 3 18.07 5.14 5.47
CA THR A 3 18.32 3.92 4.67
C THR A 3 17.23 2.86 4.84
N ILE A 4 16.82 2.58 6.09
CA ILE A 4 15.79 1.58 6.37
C ILE A 4 14.45 2.04 5.81
N LEU A 5 14.05 3.29 6.04
CA LEU A 5 12.77 3.81 5.54
C LEU A 5 12.73 3.83 4.00
N THR A 6 13.82 4.24 3.36
CA THR A 6 13.98 4.17 1.90
C THR A 6 13.88 2.73 1.40
N ASP A 7 14.54 1.77 2.05
CA ASP A 7 14.42 0.37 1.66
C ASP A 7 12.98 -0.15 1.85
N TYR A 8 12.28 0.25 2.91
CA TYR A 8 10.90 -0.17 3.18
C TYR A 8 9.90 0.38 2.15
N VAL A 9 9.99 1.65 1.74
CA VAL A 9 9.09 2.20 0.72
C VAL A 9 9.35 1.57 -0.66
N ASN A 10 10.62 1.32 -1.00
CA ASN A 10 10.96 0.64 -2.25
C ASN A 10 10.54 -0.83 -2.25
N TYR A 11 10.74 -1.53 -1.13
CA TYR A 11 10.22 -2.89 -0.94
C TYR A 11 8.70 -2.94 -1.07
N ASN A 12 7.99 -2.01 -0.42
CA ASN A 12 6.55 -1.96 -0.47
C ASN A 12 6.06 -1.83 -1.92
N TYR A 13 6.63 -0.89 -2.68
CA TYR A 13 6.31 -0.73 -4.09
C TYR A 13 6.65 -1.98 -4.91
N TRP A 14 7.85 -2.55 -4.75
CA TRP A 14 8.27 -3.77 -5.45
C TRP A 14 7.30 -4.94 -5.20
N ALA A 15 6.91 -5.17 -3.94
CA ALA A 15 6.03 -6.26 -3.56
C ALA A 15 4.60 -6.05 -4.07
N ASN A 16 4.06 -4.82 -3.91
CA ASN A 16 2.75 -4.46 -4.43
C ASN A 16 2.71 -4.59 -5.95
N LYS A 17 3.75 -4.11 -6.64
CA LYS A 17 3.86 -4.21 -8.10
C LYS A 17 3.87 -5.66 -8.56
N LYS A 18 4.66 -6.56 -7.97
CA LYS A 18 4.66 -7.98 -8.35
C LYS A 18 3.27 -8.60 -8.20
N ILE A 19 2.58 -8.33 -7.08
CA ILE A 19 1.21 -8.81 -6.85
C ILE A 19 0.24 -8.23 -7.89
N CYS A 20 0.23 -6.91 -8.09
CA CYS A 20 -0.65 -6.27 -9.05
C CYS A 20 -0.41 -6.75 -10.48
N ASP A 21 0.86 -6.92 -10.89
CA ASP A 21 1.21 -7.46 -12.21
C ASP A 21 0.63 -8.87 -12.41
N LEU A 22 0.72 -9.76 -11.41
CA LEU A 22 0.07 -11.07 -11.45
C LEU A 22 -1.46 -10.95 -11.53
N LEU A 23 -2.06 -10.10 -10.70
CA LEU A 23 -3.50 -9.93 -10.66
C LEU A 23 -4.07 -9.43 -11.98
N LEU A 24 -3.31 -8.60 -12.71
CA LEU A 24 -3.69 -8.12 -14.05
C LEU A 24 -3.68 -9.21 -15.13
N THR A 25 -3.09 -10.37 -14.87
CA THR A 25 -3.12 -11.51 -15.81
C THR A 25 -4.24 -12.51 -15.53
N LEU A 26 -4.97 -12.34 -14.41
CA LEU A 26 -6.03 -13.25 -14.00
C LEU A 26 -7.38 -12.76 -14.51
N ASP A 27 -8.33 -13.69 -14.64
CA ASP A 27 -9.72 -13.35 -14.95
C ASP A 27 -10.36 -12.57 -13.79
N ASP A 28 -11.24 -11.61 -14.13
CA ASP A 28 -12.00 -10.82 -13.15
C ASP A 28 -12.78 -11.71 -12.15
N SER A 29 -13.21 -12.90 -12.58
CA SER A 29 -13.87 -13.87 -11.70
C SER A 29 -13.02 -14.34 -10.51
N VAL A 30 -11.69 -14.34 -10.64
CA VAL A 30 -10.76 -14.63 -9.54
C VAL A 30 -10.66 -13.44 -8.60
N LEU A 31 -10.58 -12.23 -9.17
CA LEU A 31 -10.48 -10.97 -8.43
C LEU A 31 -11.72 -10.70 -7.58
N GLU A 32 -12.90 -11.08 -8.08
CA GLU A 32 -14.21 -10.87 -7.47
C GLU A 32 -14.73 -12.09 -6.69
N LYS A 33 -13.96 -13.18 -6.63
CA LYS A 33 -14.35 -14.36 -5.86
C LYS A 33 -14.59 -13.99 -4.40
N ASP A 34 -15.77 -14.33 -3.91
CA ASP A 34 -16.19 -14.12 -2.53
C ASP A 34 -15.44 -15.08 -1.59
N ILE A 35 -14.64 -14.51 -0.68
CA ILE A 35 -13.75 -15.23 0.24
C ILE A 35 -13.85 -14.58 1.62
N ASP A 36 -13.97 -15.40 2.66
CA ASP A 36 -14.00 -14.91 4.03
C ASP A 36 -12.61 -14.42 4.49
N SER A 37 -12.49 -13.11 4.65
CA SER A 37 -11.28 -12.37 5.03
C SER A 37 -11.68 -10.96 5.50
N SER A 38 -10.72 -10.08 5.81
CA SER A 38 -11.02 -8.69 6.18
C SER A 38 -11.81 -7.93 5.11
N PHE A 39 -11.61 -8.28 3.84
CA PHE A 39 -12.43 -7.86 2.71
C PHE A 39 -12.89 -9.10 1.95
N ARG A 40 -14.07 -9.02 1.33
CA ARG A 40 -14.70 -10.19 0.68
C ARG A 40 -14.00 -10.60 -0.61
N THR A 41 -13.28 -9.68 -1.26
CA THR A 41 -12.63 -9.94 -2.55
C THR A 41 -11.18 -9.48 -2.58
N ILE A 42 -10.39 -10.08 -3.50
CA ILE A 42 -9.00 -9.68 -3.74
C ILE A 42 -8.97 -8.23 -4.23
N LYS A 43 -9.91 -7.88 -5.13
CA LYS A 43 -10.07 -6.52 -5.66
C LYS A 43 -10.26 -5.49 -4.55
N GLU A 44 -11.18 -5.73 -3.63
CA GLU A 44 -11.41 -4.82 -2.48
C GLU A 44 -10.19 -4.72 -1.56
N THR A 45 -9.47 -5.83 -1.36
CA THR A 45 -8.25 -5.81 -0.56
C THR A 45 -7.17 -4.93 -1.20
N VAL A 46 -6.97 -5.02 -2.52
CA VAL A 46 -6.04 -4.14 -3.26
C VAL A 46 -6.48 -2.68 -3.18
N TYR A 47 -7.77 -2.41 -3.36
CA TYR A 47 -8.33 -1.06 -3.25
C TYR A 47 -8.13 -0.47 -1.85
N HIS A 48 -8.24 -1.29 -0.81
CA HIS A 48 -7.95 -0.88 0.57
C HIS A 48 -6.47 -0.54 0.77
N ILE A 49 -5.54 -1.36 0.27
CA ILE A 49 -4.10 -1.07 0.39
C ILE A 49 -3.77 0.25 -0.31
N TRP A 50 -4.25 0.42 -1.55
CA TRP A 50 -4.06 1.66 -2.30
C TRP A 50 -4.64 2.87 -1.55
N GLY A 51 -5.89 2.75 -1.09
CA GLY A 51 -6.56 3.83 -0.35
C GLY A 51 -5.83 4.21 0.93
N ALA A 52 -5.38 3.22 1.71
CA ALA A 52 -4.63 3.44 2.92
C ALA A 52 -3.29 4.14 2.66
N GLU A 53 -2.54 3.69 1.64
CA GLU A 53 -1.25 4.29 1.28
C GLU A 53 -1.40 5.75 0.81
N TRP A 54 -2.40 6.02 -0.03
CA TRP A 54 -2.72 7.37 -0.48
C TRP A 54 -3.12 8.30 0.67
N ILE A 55 -3.97 7.83 1.59
CA ILE A 55 -4.41 8.63 2.75
C ILE A 55 -3.23 8.96 3.67
N TRP A 56 -2.34 8.01 3.92
CA TRP A 56 -1.15 8.27 4.72
C TRP A 56 -0.19 9.22 4.01
N PHE A 57 -0.02 9.09 2.69
CA PHE A 57 0.72 10.08 1.89
C PHE A 57 0.14 11.50 2.05
N LEU A 58 -1.18 11.66 1.92
CA LEU A 58 -1.84 12.97 2.07
C LEU A 58 -1.61 13.59 3.46
N ARG A 59 -1.62 12.76 4.51
CA ARG A 59 -1.36 13.21 5.89
C ARG A 59 0.07 13.75 6.09
N VAL A 60 1.06 13.16 5.42
CA VAL A 60 2.47 13.56 5.57
C VAL A 60 2.92 14.62 4.55
N SER A 61 2.13 14.88 3.52
CA SER A 61 2.38 15.88 2.47
C SER A 61 1.68 17.22 2.72
N ASP A 62 1.09 17.43 3.90
CA ASP A 62 0.35 18.63 4.30
C ASP A 62 -0.81 18.98 3.34
N SER A 63 -1.47 17.94 2.81
CA SER A 63 -2.66 18.15 1.98
C SER A 63 -3.87 18.47 2.84
N SER A 64 -4.48 19.64 2.61
CA SER A 64 -5.69 20.09 3.31
C SER A 64 -6.94 19.28 2.97
N LYS A 65 -6.89 18.43 1.93
CA LYS A 65 -8.00 17.59 1.49
C LYS A 65 -7.62 16.12 1.55
N ILE A 66 -8.11 15.46 2.60
CA ILE A 66 -7.98 14.01 2.77
C ILE A 66 -9.25 13.36 2.22
N GLU A 67 -9.16 12.77 1.03
CA GLU A 67 -10.26 12.04 0.40
C GLU A 67 -9.85 10.60 0.10
N TRP A 68 -10.73 9.66 0.45
CA TRP A 68 -10.52 8.25 0.17
C TRP A 68 -10.65 7.99 -1.34
N PRO A 69 -9.60 7.53 -2.03
CA PRO A 69 -9.56 7.58 -3.49
C PRO A 69 -10.57 6.60 -4.10
N VAL A 70 -10.85 5.49 -3.41
CA VAL A 70 -11.80 4.46 -3.86
C VAL A 70 -13.25 4.95 -3.83
N LYS A 71 -13.60 5.91 -2.96
CA LYS A 71 -15.01 6.31 -2.73
C LYS A 71 -15.69 6.85 -4.00
N ASN A 72 -14.92 7.56 -4.82
CA ASN A 72 -15.42 8.20 -6.05
C ASN A 72 -14.79 7.58 -7.31
N PHE A 73 -14.13 6.43 -7.18
CA PHE A 73 -13.44 5.78 -8.29
C PHE A 73 -14.41 4.93 -9.11
N ASN A 74 -14.58 5.27 -10.38
CA ASN A 74 -15.46 4.57 -11.32
C ASN A 74 -14.68 3.87 -12.46
N GLY A 75 -13.36 3.78 -12.34
CA GLY A 75 -12.51 3.11 -13.32
C GLY A 75 -12.46 1.59 -13.13
N ASN A 76 -11.76 0.92 -14.04
CA ASN A 76 -11.51 -0.52 -13.97
C ASN A 76 -10.29 -0.84 -13.07
N PHE A 77 -10.07 -2.14 -12.82
CA PHE A 77 -8.99 -2.60 -11.95
C PHE A 77 -7.59 -2.19 -12.44
N LYS A 78 -7.36 -2.18 -13.76
CA LYS A 78 -6.08 -1.75 -14.35
C LYS A 78 -5.80 -0.26 -14.11
N GLU A 79 -6.81 0.57 -14.22
CA GLU A 79 -6.71 2.00 -13.91
C GLU A 79 -6.40 2.21 -12.41
N ALA A 80 -7.06 1.45 -11.53
CA ALA A 80 -6.78 1.49 -10.09
C ALA A 80 -5.34 1.09 -9.77
N VAL A 81 -4.81 0.03 -10.40
CA VAL A 81 -3.41 -0.37 -10.24
C VAL A 81 -2.45 0.73 -10.70
N GLY A 82 -2.76 1.44 -11.79
CA GLY A 82 -1.97 2.59 -12.24
C GLY A 82 -1.93 3.73 -11.21
N LEU A 83 -3.07 4.04 -10.60
CA LEU A 83 -3.16 5.05 -9.53
C LEU A 83 -2.46 4.59 -8.25
N PHE A 84 -2.51 3.29 -7.94
CA PHE A 84 -1.80 2.71 -6.81
C PHE A 84 -0.29 2.82 -6.98
N HIS A 85 0.24 2.45 -8.16
CA HIS A 85 1.66 2.64 -8.45
C HIS A 85 2.08 4.11 -8.34
N LYS A 86 1.25 5.05 -8.80
CA LYS A 86 1.52 6.48 -8.64
C LYS A 86 1.62 6.87 -7.16
N ALA A 87 0.67 6.45 -6.33
CA ALA A 87 0.69 6.73 -4.88
C ALA A 87 1.97 6.19 -4.21
N SER A 88 2.42 4.99 -4.59
CA SER A 88 3.67 4.43 -4.09
C SER A 88 4.90 5.22 -4.53
N LEU A 89 4.95 5.68 -5.79
CA LEU A 89 6.05 6.52 -6.27
C LEU A 89 6.06 7.89 -5.56
N ASP A 90 4.90 8.48 -5.30
CA ASP A 90 4.78 9.73 -4.55
C ASP A 90 5.31 9.57 -3.10
N MET A 91 5.00 8.45 -2.43
CA MET A 91 5.56 8.12 -1.12
C MET A 91 7.08 7.90 -1.17
N ILE A 92 7.60 7.20 -2.18
CA ILE A 92 9.05 7.00 -2.37
C ILE A 92 9.76 8.35 -2.54
N ASN A 93 9.22 9.23 -3.38
CA ASN A 93 9.78 10.55 -3.61
C ASN A 93 9.81 11.38 -2.32
N LEU A 94 8.70 11.38 -1.57
CA LEU A 94 8.61 12.05 -0.28
C LEU A 94 9.71 11.59 0.68
N VAL A 95 9.93 10.27 0.82
CA VAL A 95 10.97 9.72 1.70
C VAL A 95 12.38 10.07 1.22
N ASN A 96 12.62 10.08 -0.10
CA ASN A 96 13.93 10.40 -0.66
C ASN A 96 14.33 11.85 -0.43
N GLU A 97 13.36 12.78 -0.48
CA GLU A 97 13.54 14.21 -0.24
C GLU A 97 13.86 14.54 1.23
N LYS A 98 13.48 13.69 2.18
CA LYS A 98 13.76 13.91 3.62
C LYS A 98 15.21 13.65 3.98
N ASN A 99 15.74 14.44 4.92
CA ASN A 99 16.98 14.15 5.62
C ASN A 99 16.70 13.36 6.92
N GLU A 100 17.75 12.88 7.59
CA GLU A 100 17.64 12.03 8.78
C GLU A 100 16.82 12.68 9.91
N LYS A 101 16.94 14.00 10.12
CA LYS A 101 16.23 14.73 11.19
C LYS A 101 14.76 14.94 10.91
N ASP A 102 14.37 15.01 9.63
CA ASP A 102 12.97 15.23 9.25
C ASP A 102 12.08 14.05 9.68
N PHE A 103 12.65 12.86 9.80
CA PHE A 103 11.92 11.66 10.20
C PHE A 103 11.44 11.70 11.67
N ASP A 104 12.09 12.51 12.52
CA ASP A 104 11.72 12.75 13.91
C ASP A 104 10.76 13.95 14.08
N ALA A 105 10.32 14.57 12.98
CA ALA A 105 9.32 15.63 13.02
C ALA A 105 7.95 15.09 13.44
N ASP A 106 7.23 15.87 14.25
CA ASP A 106 5.86 15.60 14.62
C ASP A 106 4.92 15.95 13.46
N ILE A 107 4.07 14.99 13.08
CA ILE A 107 3.03 15.15 12.07
C ILE A 107 1.69 15.14 12.79
N LEU A 108 0.97 16.25 12.68
CA LEU A 108 -0.41 16.38 13.16
C LEU A 108 -1.35 15.94 12.04
N TYR A 109 -2.28 15.05 12.34
CA TYR A 109 -3.26 14.58 11.36
C TYR A 109 -4.59 14.23 12.03
N HIS A 110 -5.64 14.09 11.22
CA HIS A 110 -6.92 13.59 11.68
C HIS A 110 -7.18 12.19 11.09
N ASN A 111 -7.78 11.32 11.90
CA ASN A 111 -8.29 10.04 11.41
C ASN A 111 -9.61 10.25 10.63
N ILE A 112 -10.15 9.17 10.07
CA ILE A 112 -11.40 9.23 9.28
C ILE A 112 -12.61 9.66 10.13
N ALA A 113 -12.57 9.42 11.45
CA ALA A 113 -13.59 9.88 12.39
C ALA A 113 -13.40 11.35 12.82
N GLY A 114 -12.43 12.08 12.24
CA GLY A 114 -12.15 13.48 12.55
C GLY A 114 -11.40 13.69 13.87
N GLN A 115 -10.89 12.64 14.50
CA GLN A 115 -10.10 12.75 15.74
C GLN A 115 -8.65 13.09 15.40
N GLY A 116 -8.09 14.09 16.10
CA GLY A 116 -6.72 14.54 15.92
C GLY A 116 -5.69 13.64 16.64
N PHE A 117 -4.56 13.40 15.99
CA PHE A 117 -3.43 12.64 16.51
C PHE A 117 -2.11 13.30 16.10
N THR A 118 -1.06 12.96 16.83
CA THR A 118 0.31 13.37 16.52
C THR A 118 1.21 12.13 16.57
N ASN A 119 2.02 11.93 15.54
CA ASN A 119 3.02 10.88 15.47
C ASN A 119 4.29 11.38 14.79
N LYS A 120 5.41 10.70 15.02
CA LYS A 120 6.64 10.96 14.27
C LYS A 120 6.48 10.52 12.83
N LEU A 121 7.12 11.22 11.90
CA LEU A 121 7.06 10.87 10.49
C LEU A 121 7.52 9.42 10.22
N TYR A 122 8.58 8.96 10.90
CA TYR A 122 9.03 7.56 10.75
C TYR A 122 7.98 6.54 11.22
N GLU A 123 7.23 6.83 12.28
CA GLU A 123 6.20 5.93 12.81
C GLU A 123 5.08 5.75 11.79
N ILE A 124 4.67 6.85 11.14
CA ILE A 124 3.63 6.84 10.10
C ILE A 124 4.09 6.02 8.89
N ILE A 125 5.31 6.27 8.40
CA ILE A 125 5.86 5.54 7.24
C ILE A 125 5.94 4.04 7.57
N MET A 126 6.52 3.68 8.72
CA MET A 126 6.64 2.28 9.15
C MET A 126 5.27 1.60 9.28
N HIS A 127 4.29 2.28 9.89
CA HIS A 127 2.93 1.78 9.99
C HIS A 127 2.34 1.52 8.59
N CYS A 128 2.43 2.49 7.68
CA CYS A 128 1.87 2.38 6.34
C CYS A 128 2.47 1.20 5.55
N MET A 129 3.80 1.03 5.59
CA MET A 129 4.48 -0.07 4.89
C MET A 129 4.17 -1.43 5.52
N ASN A 130 4.08 -1.50 6.85
CA ASN A 130 3.73 -2.72 7.57
C ASN A 130 2.26 -3.12 7.35
N HIS A 131 1.34 -2.14 7.32
CA HIS A 131 -0.08 -2.35 7.01
C HIS A 131 -0.27 -2.97 5.62
N SER A 132 0.49 -2.51 4.62
CA SER A 132 0.48 -3.14 3.29
C SER A 132 0.96 -4.59 3.34
N THR A 133 2.02 -4.89 4.09
CA THR A 133 2.53 -6.27 4.27
C THR A 133 1.46 -7.21 4.85
N PHE A 134 0.73 -6.75 5.88
CA PHE A 134 -0.36 -7.50 6.49
C PHE A 134 -1.43 -7.89 5.44
N HIS A 135 -1.93 -6.92 4.68
CA HIS A 135 -2.96 -7.17 3.67
C HIS A 135 -2.45 -7.94 2.45
N ARG A 136 -1.17 -7.80 2.06
CA ARG A 136 -0.54 -8.67 1.04
C ARG A 136 -0.57 -10.15 1.47
N GLY A 137 -0.34 -10.44 2.75
CA GLY A 137 -0.46 -11.80 3.29
C GLY A 137 -1.88 -12.38 3.14
N GLN A 138 -2.89 -11.53 3.30
CA GLN A 138 -4.28 -11.92 3.05
C GLN A 138 -4.51 -12.20 1.57
N ILE A 139 -4.05 -11.34 0.66
CA ILE A 139 -4.14 -11.56 -0.80
C ILE A 139 -3.51 -12.89 -1.20
N VAL A 140 -2.32 -13.21 -0.68
CA VAL A 140 -1.65 -14.50 -0.95
C VAL A 140 -2.52 -15.68 -0.53
N THR A 141 -3.18 -15.60 0.63
CA THR A 141 -4.10 -16.64 1.10
C THR A 141 -5.34 -16.73 0.22
N MET A 142 -5.92 -15.58 -0.16
CA MET A 142 -7.09 -15.51 -1.05
C MET A 142 -6.79 -16.08 -2.44
N LEU A 143 -5.61 -15.79 -3.00
CA LEU A 143 -5.15 -16.36 -4.27
C LEU A 143 -5.07 -17.89 -4.23
N ARG A 144 -4.54 -18.46 -3.14
CA ARG A 144 -4.52 -19.92 -2.95
C ARG A 144 -5.93 -20.50 -2.86
N THR A 145 -6.83 -19.86 -2.12
CA THR A 145 -8.25 -20.24 -2.03
C THR A 145 -8.97 -20.13 -3.38
N ALA A 146 -8.52 -19.24 -4.26
CA ALA A 146 -9.00 -19.11 -5.63
C ALA A 146 -8.38 -20.14 -6.61
N GLY A 147 -7.45 -20.98 -6.15
CA GLY A 147 -6.79 -22.01 -6.97
C GLY A 147 -5.52 -21.53 -7.68
N VAL A 148 -5.04 -20.31 -7.41
CA VAL A 148 -3.78 -19.78 -7.96
C VAL A 148 -2.61 -20.30 -7.13
N THR A 149 -1.77 -21.14 -7.74
CA THR A 149 -0.70 -21.86 -7.03
C THR A 149 0.71 -21.38 -7.37
N ASN A 150 0.93 -20.80 -8.55
CA ASN A 150 2.22 -20.27 -8.96
C ASN A 150 2.44 -18.86 -8.40
N LEU A 151 2.74 -18.77 -7.10
CA LEU A 151 2.99 -17.52 -6.38
C LEU A 151 4.48 -17.34 -6.11
N PHE A 152 4.94 -16.08 -6.11
CA PHE A 152 6.32 -15.69 -5.79
C PHE A 152 6.43 -15.21 -4.34
N SER A 153 7.67 -15.18 -3.83
CA SER A 153 7.96 -14.56 -2.53
C SER A 153 7.84 -13.04 -2.62
N THR A 154 7.24 -12.45 -1.59
CA THR A 154 7.23 -11.01 -1.32
C THR A 154 7.92 -10.68 -0.01
N ASP A 155 8.80 -11.56 0.47
CA ASP A 155 9.58 -11.32 1.68
C ASP A 155 10.62 -10.20 1.46
N PHE A 156 10.87 -9.42 2.51
CA PHE A 156 11.84 -8.33 2.45
C PHE A 156 13.27 -8.80 2.10
N ILE A 157 13.65 -10.01 2.55
CA ILE A 157 14.95 -10.59 2.18
C ILE A 157 15.02 -10.98 0.70
N THR A 158 13.90 -11.34 0.08
CA THR A 158 13.83 -11.59 -1.36
C THR A 158 14.03 -10.29 -2.13
N TYR A 159 13.42 -9.18 -1.70
CA TYR A 159 13.66 -7.87 -2.28
C TYR A 159 15.16 -7.50 -2.31
N TYR A 160 15.88 -7.68 -1.20
CA TYR A 160 17.33 -7.40 -1.18
C TYR A 160 18.16 -8.25 -2.15
N ARG A 161 17.68 -9.44 -2.52
CA ARG A 161 18.36 -10.35 -3.45
C ARG A 161 18.04 -10.05 -4.92
N GLU A 162 16.92 -9.37 -5.18
CA GLU A 162 16.44 -9.04 -6.52
C GLU A 162 16.67 -7.57 -6.93
N ARG A 163 17.08 -6.70 -5.99
CA ARG A 163 17.30 -5.27 -6.24
C ARG A 163 18.61 -4.95 -6.96
#